data_AF-A0A1M4UQE5-F1
#
_entry.id   AF-A0A1M4UQE5-F1
#
_cell.length_a   1.000
_cell.length_b   1.000
_cell.length_c   1.000
_cell.angle_alpha   90.00
_cell.angle_beta   90.00
_cell.angle_gamma   90.00
#
_symmetry.space_group_name_H-M   'P 1'
#
loop_
_entity.id
_entity.type
_entity.pdbx_description
1 polymer ?
#
loop_
_entity_poly.entity_id
_entity_poly.type
_entity_poly.pdbx_seq_one_letter_code
_entity_poly.pdbx_strand_id
1 'polypeptide(L)'
;MKSPLLVFNTKGIYCKIADVYLDPWKPVKNAIITHGHADHSRYGHQNYITHHDNIPIIKHRLGDISVTGKNYGESFSINNVKFTLYPAGHIIGSSQVRVEHKGEVWVFTGDYKTENDGVATPYEPVKCHTLITECTFGLPAFKWKPQAEVFKEINTWWKQNRAENKTSILFGYSLGKAQRILKFLDTEIGKIYTHGAIENMTEVVRDIVEMPETIKITRDTKKEELRGNIVLAPPSTHGSTWIRKMVPYVTASASGWMTFRGARRRRAIDKGFVLSDHCDWDGLLKAIKLSNCEKVICTHGYTSIFARYLTELGYDARTQDTQYESSLDVDQ
;
A
#
# COMPACT_ATOMS: atom_id res chain seq x y z
N MET A 1 -0.23 -13.06 -34.94
CA MET A 1 0.59 -12.35 -33.92
C MET A 1 0.88 -13.31 -32.78
N LYS A 2 2.09 -13.30 -32.21
CA LYS A 2 2.43 -14.12 -31.02
C LYS A 2 1.63 -13.59 -29.82
N SER A 3 1.04 -14.48 -29.03
CA SER A 3 0.36 -14.07 -27.78
C SER A 3 1.38 -13.46 -26.82
N PRO A 4 1.08 -12.33 -26.14
CA PRO A 4 1.90 -11.79 -25.07
C PRO A 4 2.10 -12.81 -23.94
N LEU A 5 3.20 -12.68 -23.18
CA LEU A 5 3.50 -13.52 -22.01
C LEU A 5 2.46 -13.37 -20.89
N LEU A 6 2.03 -12.12 -20.66
CA LEU A 6 0.95 -11.77 -19.75
C LEU A 6 -0.19 -11.12 -20.54
N VAL A 7 -1.43 -11.57 -20.27
CA VAL A 7 -2.63 -11.03 -20.90
C VAL A 7 -3.64 -10.62 -19.83
N PHE A 8 -4.37 -9.54 -20.06
CA PHE A 8 -5.46 -9.12 -19.19
C PHE A 8 -6.75 -9.78 -19.64
N ASN A 9 -7.52 -10.31 -18.69
CA ASN A 9 -8.85 -10.85 -18.95
C ASN A 9 -9.80 -10.52 -17.78
N THR A 10 -11.03 -11.04 -17.80
CA THR A 10 -12.05 -10.73 -16.79
C THR A 10 -11.75 -11.23 -15.36
N LYS A 11 -10.67 -12.00 -15.18
CA LYS A 11 -10.18 -12.48 -13.89
C LYS A 11 -8.88 -11.81 -13.44
N GLY A 12 -8.21 -11.01 -14.28
CA GLY A 12 -6.96 -10.32 -13.92
C GLY A 12 -5.83 -10.52 -14.94
N ILE A 13 -4.59 -10.46 -14.45
CA ILE A 13 -3.37 -10.63 -15.25
C ILE A 13 -3.03 -12.10 -15.32
N TYR A 14 -3.01 -12.68 -16.53
CA TYR A 14 -2.91 -14.12 -16.74
C TYR A 14 -1.65 -14.51 -17.52
N CYS A 15 -0.88 -15.43 -16.98
CA CYS A 15 0.18 -16.13 -17.71
C CYS A 15 -0.35 -17.48 -18.22
N LYS A 16 -0.75 -17.52 -19.50
CA LYS A 16 -1.36 -18.73 -20.10
C LYS A 16 -0.45 -19.95 -20.09
N ILE A 17 0.86 -19.75 -20.25
CA ILE A 17 1.85 -20.84 -20.29
C ILE A 17 1.98 -21.49 -18.91
N ALA A 18 1.99 -20.67 -17.85
CA ALA A 18 2.06 -21.13 -16.47
C ALA A 18 0.71 -21.63 -15.92
N ASP A 19 -0.42 -21.23 -16.50
CA ASP A 19 -1.76 -21.37 -15.90
C ASP A 19 -1.82 -20.74 -14.49
N VAL A 20 -1.35 -19.49 -14.40
CA VAL A 20 -1.25 -18.70 -13.16
C VAL A 20 -1.72 -17.28 -13.40
N TYR A 21 -2.41 -16.71 -12.40
CA TYR A 21 -2.79 -15.31 -12.37
C TYR A 21 -1.93 -14.50 -11.40
N LEU A 22 -1.69 -13.24 -11.71
CA LEU A 22 -1.11 -12.25 -10.80
C LEU A 22 -2.24 -11.36 -10.29
N ASP A 23 -2.37 -11.26 -8.96
CA ASP A 23 -3.45 -10.57 -8.24
C ASP A 23 -4.84 -10.70 -8.90
N PRO A 24 -5.39 -11.92 -9.01
CA PRO A 24 -6.65 -12.12 -9.72
C PRO A 24 -7.86 -11.50 -9.00
N TRP A 25 -8.76 -10.93 -9.79
CA TRP A 25 -9.98 -10.27 -9.30
C TRP A 25 -11.10 -11.26 -8.91
N LYS A 26 -10.99 -12.51 -9.36
CA LYS A 26 -11.98 -13.59 -9.17
C LYS A 26 -11.29 -14.90 -8.78
N PRO A 27 -12.02 -15.86 -8.18
CA PRO A 27 -11.52 -17.21 -7.91
C PRO A 27 -10.82 -17.88 -9.11
N VAL A 28 -9.62 -18.42 -8.86
CA VAL A 28 -8.76 -19.12 -9.82
C VAL A 28 -8.04 -20.29 -9.14
N LYS A 29 -7.42 -21.16 -9.93
CA LYS A 29 -6.62 -22.28 -9.41
C LYS A 29 -5.33 -21.81 -8.75
N ASN A 30 -4.52 -21.00 -9.44
CA ASN A 30 -3.22 -20.54 -8.96
C ASN A 30 -3.12 -19.02 -9.04
N ALA A 31 -2.81 -18.39 -7.90
CA ALA A 31 -2.64 -16.95 -7.77
C ALA A 31 -1.28 -16.62 -7.15
N ILE A 32 -0.51 -15.74 -7.80
CA ILE A 32 0.63 -15.06 -7.18
C ILE A 32 0.10 -13.72 -6.69
N ILE A 33 0.25 -13.49 -5.38
CA ILE A 33 -0.24 -12.28 -4.70
C ILE A 33 0.94 -11.37 -4.37
N THR A 34 0.90 -10.13 -4.88
CA THR A 34 1.91 -9.10 -4.66
C THR A 34 1.94 -8.66 -3.20
N HIS A 35 0.78 -8.39 -2.60
CA HIS A 35 0.68 -7.90 -1.23
C HIS A 35 -0.72 -8.10 -0.63
N GLY A 36 -0.85 -7.83 0.67
CA GLY A 36 -2.04 -8.15 1.45
C GLY A 36 -3.19 -7.13 1.44
N HIS A 37 -3.27 -6.16 0.52
CA HIS A 37 -4.48 -5.32 0.40
C HIS A 37 -5.66 -6.07 -0.23
N ALA A 38 -6.88 -5.56 -0.04
CA ALA A 38 -8.13 -6.31 -0.28
C ALA A 38 -8.40 -6.55 -1.76
N ASP A 39 -8.04 -5.55 -2.53
CA ASP A 39 -8.23 -5.41 -3.94
C ASP A 39 -7.23 -6.28 -4.73
N HIS A 40 -6.08 -6.61 -4.13
CA HIS A 40 -5.05 -7.52 -4.65
C HIS A 40 -5.16 -8.96 -4.12
N SER A 41 -5.36 -9.12 -2.81
CA SER A 41 -5.44 -10.42 -2.12
C SER A 41 -6.89 -10.82 -1.91
N ARG A 42 -7.51 -11.38 -2.95
CA ARG A 42 -8.92 -11.79 -2.92
C ARG A 42 -9.11 -13.25 -2.47
N TYR A 43 -10.28 -13.54 -1.92
CA TYR A 43 -10.62 -14.88 -1.43
C TYR A 43 -11.00 -15.85 -2.56
N GLY A 44 -10.97 -17.14 -2.25
CA GLY A 44 -11.50 -18.21 -3.11
C GLY A 44 -10.54 -18.77 -4.16
N HIS A 45 -9.26 -18.41 -4.14
CA HIS A 45 -8.26 -19.09 -4.96
C HIS A 45 -7.90 -20.46 -4.35
N GLN A 46 -7.54 -21.45 -5.16
CA GLN A 46 -7.18 -22.77 -4.63
C GLN A 46 -5.75 -22.77 -4.05
N ASN A 47 -4.81 -22.12 -4.73
CA ASN A 47 -3.42 -22.00 -4.32
C ASN A 47 -2.96 -20.54 -4.38
N TYR A 48 -2.39 -20.06 -3.28
CA TYR A 48 -1.78 -18.75 -3.14
C TYR A 48 -0.26 -18.88 -3.08
N ILE A 49 0.46 -18.00 -3.78
CA ILE A 49 1.91 -17.85 -3.68
C ILE A 49 2.21 -16.39 -3.37
N THR A 50 3.02 -16.10 -2.35
CA THR A 50 3.39 -14.73 -2.00
C THR A 50 4.73 -14.71 -1.25
N HIS A 51 5.19 -13.53 -0.82
CA HIS A 51 6.37 -13.43 0.04
C HIS A 51 6.11 -14.01 1.44
N HIS A 52 7.13 -14.59 2.09
CA HIS A 52 6.98 -15.17 3.44
C HIS A 52 6.35 -14.19 4.44
N ASP A 53 6.81 -12.94 4.48
CA ASP A 53 6.30 -11.91 5.38
C ASP A 53 4.84 -11.50 5.10
N ASN A 54 4.34 -11.76 3.89
CA ASN A 54 2.95 -11.47 3.54
C ASN A 54 1.99 -12.59 3.95
N ILE A 55 2.49 -13.81 4.23
CA ILE A 55 1.66 -14.96 4.64
C ILE A 55 0.79 -14.64 5.86
N PRO A 56 1.34 -14.18 7.02
CA PRO A 56 0.52 -13.92 8.20
C PRO A 56 -0.52 -12.82 7.94
N ILE A 57 -0.17 -11.82 7.11
CA ILE A 57 -1.07 -10.73 6.70
C ILE A 57 -2.25 -11.27 5.89
N ILE A 58 -2.01 -12.07 4.84
CA ILE A 58 -3.11 -12.58 4.01
C ILE A 58 -3.92 -13.66 4.72
N LYS A 59 -3.31 -14.47 5.60
CA LYS A 59 -4.05 -15.42 6.44
C LYS A 59 -4.96 -14.71 7.45
N HIS A 60 -4.48 -13.62 8.08
CA HIS A 60 -5.32 -12.82 8.96
C HIS A 60 -6.58 -12.32 8.26
N ARG A 61 -6.46 -11.95 6.98
CA ARG A 61 -7.56 -11.39 6.18
C ARG A 61 -8.47 -12.43 5.56
N LEU A 62 -7.91 -13.48 4.99
CA LEU A 62 -8.61 -14.45 4.16
C LEU A 62 -9.02 -15.70 4.95
N GLY A 63 -8.52 -15.86 6.17
CA GLY A 63 -8.75 -17.04 6.99
C GLY A 63 -7.87 -18.21 6.55
N ASP A 64 -8.45 -19.41 6.60
CA ASP A 64 -7.75 -20.63 6.24
C ASP A 64 -7.61 -20.76 4.71
N ILE A 65 -6.37 -20.68 4.22
CA ILE A 65 -6.03 -20.73 2.80
C ILE A 65 -4.78 -21.59 2.57
N SER A 66 -4.70 -22.23 1.41
CA SER A 66 -3.47 -22.87 0.93
C SER A 66 -2.51 -21.82 0.37
N VAL A 67 -1.48 -21.47 1.13
CA VAL A 67 -0.50 -20.44 0.77
C VAL A 67 0.93 -20.96 0.88
N THR A 68 1.73 -20.67 -0.14
CA THR A 68 3.18 -20.95 -0.18
C THR A 68 3.97 -19.63 -0.18
N GLY A 69 5.01 -19.59 0.66
CA GLY A 69 5.95 -18.46 0.72
C GLY A 69 7.12 -18.61 -0.23
N LYS A 70 7.62 -17.48 -0.72
CA LYS A 70 8.86 -17.35 -1.48
C LYS A 70 9.68 -16.21 -0.92
N ASN A 71 11.00 -16.37 -0.86
CA ASN A 71 11.88 -15.28 -0.48
C ASN A 71 12.07 -14.31 -1.64
N TYR A 72 12.37 -13.05 -1.35
CA TYR A 72 12.84 -12.14 -2.39
C TYR A 72 14.10 -12.69 -3.09
N GLY A 73 14.16 -12.54 -4.41
CA GLY A 73 15.25 -13.10 -5.22
C GLY A 73 15.20 -14.62 -5.42
N GLU A 74 14.35 -15.36 -4.69
CA GLU A 74 14.15 -16.79 -4.89
C GLU A 74 13.37 -17.02 -6.20
N SER A 75 14.01 -17.74 -7.13
CA SER A 75 13.37 -18.13 -8.37
C SER A 75 12.60 -19.44 -8.22
N PHE A 76 11.41 -19.50 -8.80
CA PHE A 76 10.61 -20.73 -8.90
C PHE A 76 9.97 -20.84 -10.30
N SER A 77 9.66 -22.06 -10.72
CA SER A 77 9.14 -22.32 -12.07
C SER A 77 7.78 -22.99 -12.05
N ILE A 78 6.88 -22.56 -12.93
CA ILE A 78 5.57 -23.18 -13.16
C ILE A 78 5.40 -23.36 -14.67
N ASN A 79 5.27 -24.61 -15.13
CA ASN A 79 5.16 -24.97 -16.55
C ASN A 79 6.19 -24.27 -17.46
N ASN A 80 7.48 -24.32 -17.08
CA ASN A 80 8.61 -23.69 -17.78
C ASN A 80 8.63 -22.15 -17.82
N VAL A 81 7.76 -21.47 -17.07
CA VAL A 81 7.85 -20.02 -16.83
C VAL A 81 8.52 -19.79 -15.49
N LYS A 82 9.55 -18.94 -15.46
CA LYS A 82 10.29 -18.59 -14.26
C LYS A 82 9.67 -17.35 -13.61
N PHE A 83 9.42 -17.43 -12.32
CA PHE A 83 8.91 -16.36 -11.48
C PHE A 83 9.93 -16.01 -10.41
N THR A 84 9.97 -14.74 -10.01
CA THR A 84 10.80 -14.26 -8.90
C THR A 84 10.10 -13.07 -8.26
N LEU A 85 10.05 -13.05 -6.93
CA LEU A 85 9.52 -11.91 -6.18
C LEU A 85 10.65 -10.94 -5.84
N TYR A 86 10.40 -9.65 -5.97
CA TYR A 86 11.32 -8.58 -5.59
C TYR A 86 10.61 -7.58 -4.69
N PRO A 87 11.30 -6.90 -3.76
CA PRO A 87 10.66 -5.92 -2.88
C PRO A 87 9.96 -4.79 -3.65
N ALA A 88 8.72 -4.46 -3.28
CA ALA A 88 7.98 -3.32 -3.84
C ALA A 88 8.02 -2.04 -2.95
N GLY A 89 8.42 -2.15 -1.68
CA GLY A 89 8.49 -1.00 -0.76
C GLY A 89 7.14 -0.38 -0.38
N HIS A 90 6.02 -0.99 -0.77
CA HIS A 90 4.68 -0.49 -0.50
C HIS A 90 4.27 -0.73 0.97
N ILE A 91 4.15 -2.01 1.33
CA ILE A 91 3.86 -2.51 2.68
C ILE A 91 4.74 -3.72 3.00
N ILE A 92 4.69 -4.19 4.24
CA ILE A 92 5.41 -5.39 4.70
C ILE A 92 5.04 -6.58 3.81
N GLY A 93 6.05 -7.28 3.28
CA GLY A 93 5.86 -8.42 2.36
C GLY A 93 5.41 -8.06 0.94
N SER A 94 5.29 -6.77 0.59
CA SER A 94 4.88 -6.36 -0.76
C SER A 94 5.94 -6.67 -1.82
N SER A 95 5.48 -7.29 -2.92
CA SER A 95 6.34 -7.86 -3.95
C SER A 95 5.99 -7.35 -5.35
N GLN A 96 7.01 -7.00 -6.12
CA GLN A 96 6.96 -7.03 -7.58
C GLN A 96 7.10 -8.49 -8.05
N VAL A 97 6.39 -8.85 -9.12
CA VAL A 97 6.47 -10.19 -9.73
C VAL A 97 7.19 -10.10 -11.06
N ARG A 98 8.40 -10.65 -11.11
CA ARG A 98 9.16 -10.83 -12.36
C ARG A 98 8.77 -12.15 -13.01
N VAL A 99 8.39 -12.11 -14.28
CA VAL A 99 7.98 -13.28 -15.09
C VAL A 99 8.90 -13.39 -16.30
N GLU A 100 9.58 -14.53 -16.44
CA GLU A 100 10.54 -14.77 -17.52
C GLU A 100 10.20 -16.05 -18.28
N HIS A 101 10.20 -15.96 -19.62
CA HIS A 101 10.05 -17.11 -20.49
C HIS A 101 10.75 -16.89 -21.83
N LYS A 102 11.68 -17.79 -22.19
CA LYS A 102 12.43 -17.77 -23.45
C LYS A 102 13.10 -16.42 -23.75
N GLY A 103 13.73 -15.82 -22.74
CA GLY A 103 14.43 -14.54 -22.84
C GLY A 103 13.53 -13.29 -22.75
N GLU A 104 12.21 -13.44 -22.83
CA GLU A 104 11.27 -12.34 -22.63
C GLU A 104 11.00 -12.16 -21.12
N VAL A 105 11.04 -10.92 -20.64
CA VAL A 105 10.91 -10.58 -19.21
C VAL A 105 9.86 -9.51 -19.01
N TRP A 106 8.86 -9.82 -18.20
CA TRP A 106 7.82 -8.90 -17.74
C TRP A 106 7.96 -8.68 -16.24
N VAL A 107 7.62 -7.49 -15.76
CA VAL A 107 7.50 -7.20 -14.34
C VAL A 107 6.13 -6.59 -14.08
N PHE A 108 5.41 -7.14 -13.11
CA PHE A 108 4.23 -6.50 -12.54
C PHE A 108 4.59 -5.95 -11.17
N THR A 109 4.44 -4.64 -10.98
CA THR A 109 4.91 -3.99 -9.74
C THR A 109 4.03 -4.29 -8.54
N GLY A 110 2.74 -4.60 -8.75
CA GLY A 110 1.73 -4.35 -7.74
C GLY A 110 1.69 -2.87 -7.36
N ASP A 111 1.25 -2.58 -6.14
CA ASP A 111 1.46 -1.28 -5.53
C ASP A 111 2.89 -1.18 -4.99
N TYR A 112 3.49 0.00 -5.14
CA TYR A 112 4.92 0.19 -4.83
C TYR A 112 5.27 1.62 -4.44
N LYS A 113 6.34 1.76 -3.64
CA LYS A 113 6.90 3.05 -3.23
C LYS A 113 8.42 2.99 -3.23
N THR A 114 9.06 4.02 -3.79
CA THR A 114 10.52 4.12 -3.86
C THR A 114 11.19 4.68 -2.61
N GLU A 115 10.44 5.38 -1.75
CA GLU A 115 10.93 5.88 -0.46
C GLU A 115 11.19 4.69 0.49
N ASN A 116 12.41 4.59 1.03
CA ASN A 116 12.70 3.67 2.11
C ASN A 116 12.09 4.21 3.42
N ASP A 117 10.99 3.60 3.86
CA ASP A 117 10.28 4.04 5.06
C ASP A 117 10.75 3.36 6.34
N GLY A 118 11.70 2.41 6.28
CA GLY A 118 12.16 1.65 7.44
C GLY A 118 11.12 0.70 8.04
N VAL A 119 10.01 0.43 7.34
CA VAL A 119 8.96 -0.53 7.72
C VAL A 119 8.80 -1.62 6.67
N ALA A 120 8.61 -1.24 5.40
CA ALA A 120 8.61 -2.18 4.28
C ALA A 120 10.05 -2.42 3.80
N THR A 121 10.33 -3.63 3.29
CA THR A 121 11.60 -3.90 2.60
C THR A 121 11.75 -2.91 1.43
N PRO A 122 12.87 -2.17 1.32
CA PRO A 122 13.01 -1.11 0.32
C PRO A 122 12.82 -1.61 -1.11
N TYR A 123 12.14 -0.82 -1.94
CA TYR A 123 11.93 -1.12 -3.35
C TYR A 123 13.25 -1.42 -4.09
N GLU A 124 13.25 -2.52 -4.84
CA GLU A 124 14.37 -2.93 -5.68
C GLU A 124 14.02 -2.76 -7.17
N PRO A 125 14.75 -1.94 -7.95
CA PRO A 125 14.48 -1.83 -9.38
C PRO A 125 14.75 -3.15 -10.14
N VAL A 126 13.79 -3.60 -10.93
CA VAL A 126 13.90 -4.85 -11.72
C VAL A 126 13.97 -4.55 -13.20
N LYS A 127 15.04 -5.02 -13.87
CA LYS A 127 15.18 -4.88 -15.33
C LYS A 127 14.18 -5.77 -16.07
N CYS A 128 13.48 -5.20 -17.05
CA CYS A 128 12.48 -5.93 -17.85
C CYS A 128 12.28 -5.34 -19.23
N HIS A 129 11.58 -6.07 -20.11
CA HIS A 129 11.18 -5.57 -21.43
C HIS A 129 9.82 -4.85 -21.36
N THR A 130 8.90 -5.38 -20.53
CA THR A 130 7.57 -4.80 -20.30
C THR A 130 7.32 -4.65 -18.80
N LEU A 131 6.96 -3.44 -18.39
CA LEU A 131 6.60 -3.11 -17.02
C LEU A 131 5.09 -2.86 -16.93
N ILE A 132 4.38 -3.60 -16.08
CA ILE A 132 3.00 -3.31 -15.68
C ILE A 132 3.10 -2.58 -14.34
N THR A 133 2.72 -1.30 -14.32
CA THR A 133 2.90 -0.41 -13.17
C THR A 133 1.58 0.22 -12.74
N GLU A 134 1.39 0.40 -11.43
CA GLU A 134 0.37 1.32 -10.92
C GLU A 134 0.74 2.78 -11.26
N CYS A 135 -0.24 3.68 -11.31
CA CYS A 135 -0.02 5.12 -11.30
C CYS A 135 -1.12 5.87 -10.53
N THR A 136 -1.38 5.43 -9.30
CA THR A 136 -2.34 6.05 -8.36
C THR A 136 -2.16 7.57 -8.29
N PHE A 137 -0.90 8.02 -8.25
CA PHE A 137 -0.52 9.43 -8.21
C PHE A 137 0.20 9.88 -9.50
N GLY A 138 -0.25 9.38 -10.65
CA GLY A 138 0.27 9.70 -11.98
C GLY A 138 -0.06 11.12 -12.49
N LEU A 139 -0.01 12.14 -11.62
CA LEU A 139 -0.05 13.56 -12.01
C LEU A 139 1.16 14.30 -11.45
N PRO A 140 1.76 15.24 -12.20
CA PRO A 140 2.91 16.04 -11.74
C PRO A 140 2.67 16.82 -10.43
N ALA A 141 1.41 17.09 -10.10
CA ALA A 141 1.03 17.79 -8.87
C ALA A 141 1.23 16.93 -7.61
N PHE A 142 1.30 15.61 -7.73
CA PHE A 142 1.68 14.75 -6.62
C PHE A 142 3.19 14.69 -6.51
N LYS A 143 3.70 15.32 -5.46
CA LYS A 143 5.11 15.34 -5.10
C LYS A 143 5.21 15.20 -3.60
N TRP A 144 5.86 14.14 -3.14
CA TRP A 144 5.96 13.86 -1.71
C TRP A 144 6.94 14.81 -1.04
N LYS A 145 6.55 15.28 0.14
CA LYS A 145 7.50 15.90 1.06
C LYS A 145 8.44 14.83 1.61
N PRO A 146 9.67 15.19 1.98
CA PRO A 146 10.55 14.28 2.70
C PRO A 146 9.84 13.68 3.92
N GLN A 147 9.94 12.37 4.10
CA GLN A 147 9.23 11.65 5.18
C GLN A 147 9.51 12.25 6.56
N ALA A 148 10.77 12.62 6.83
CA ALA A 148 11.18 13.21 8.11
C ALA A 148 10.45 14.52 8.43
N GLU A 149 10.16 15.34 7.41
CA GLU A 149 9.39 16.58 7.60
C GLU A 149 7.94 16.29 7.96
N VAL A 150 7.32 15.31 7.29
CA VAL A 150 5.92 14.92 7.56
C VAL A 150 5.77 14.40 8.99
N PHE A 151 6.70 13.55 9.47
CA PHE A 151 6.64 13.05 10.84
C PHE A 151 6.98 14.11 11.89
N LYS A 152 7.87 15.06 11.57
CA LYS A 152 8.06 16.25 12.41
C LYS A 152 6.76 17.06 12.55
N GLU A 153 6.01 17.25 11.45
CA GLU A 153 4.71 17.93 11.47
C GLU A 153 3.65 17.16 12.30
N ILE A 154 3.62 15.82 12.20
CA ILE A 154 2.72 14.96 12.98
C ILE A 154 3.03 15.05 14.48
N ASN A 155 4.29 14.86 14.86
CA ASN A 155 4.72 14.89 16.27
C ASN A 155 4.54 16.29 16.88
N THR A 156 4.82 17.35 16.12
CA THR A 156 4.54 18.74 16.55
C THR A 156 3.05 18.96 16.81
N TRP A 157 2.19 18.49 15.91
CA TRP A 157 0.74 18.58 16.05
C TRP A 157 0.23 17.82 17.28
N TRP A 158 0.74 16.60 17.52
CA TRP A 158 0.39 15.84 18.71
C TRP A 158 0.82 16.57 19.99
N LYS A 159 2.06 17.08 20.04
CA LYS A 159 2.56 17.85 21.19
C LYS A 159 1.70 19.07 21.51
N GLN A 160 1.24 19.79 20.47
CA GLN A 160 0.32 20.94 20.62
C GLN A 160 -1.02 20.52 21.21
N ASN A 161 -1.66 19.48 20.65
CA ASN A 161 -2.93 18.97 21.17
C ASN A 161 -2.80 18.46 22.61
N ARG A 162 -1.67 17.83 22.96
CA ARG A 162 -1.38 17.40 24.33
C ARG A 162 -1.32 18.58 25.29
N ALA A 163 -0.65 19.67 24.92
CA ALA A 163 -0.59 20.88 25.74
C ALA A 163 -1.98 21.50 25.98
N GLU A 164 -2.91 21.31 25.05
CA GLU A 164 -4.31 21.75 25.16
C GLU A 164 -5.26 20.69 25.75
N ASN A 165 -4.71 19.56 26.22
CA ASN A 165 -5.46 18.41 26.77
C ASN A 165 -6.52 17.83 25.81
N LYS A 166 -6.26 17.89 24.49
CA LYS A 166 -7.10 17.35 23.42
C LYS A 166 -6.55 16.01 22.92
N THR A 167 -7.42 15.06 22.62
CA THR A 167 -7.03 13.80 21.98
C THR A 167 -6.71 14.02 20.52
N SER A 168 -5.54 13.56 20.07
CA SER A 168 -5.17 13.57 18.65
C SER A 168 -5.72 12.32 17.97
N ILE A 169 -6.60 12.44 16.99
CA ILE A 169 -7.07 11.29 16.19
C ILE A 169 -6.46 11.37 14.81
N LEU A 170 -5.57 10.44 14.47
CA LEU A 170 -4.88 10.40 13.18
C LEU A 170 -5.37 9.20 12.35
N PHE A 171 -6.01 9.50 11.23
CA PHE A 171 -6.55 8.49 10.32
C PHE A 171 -5.51 7.96 9.35
N GLY A 172 -5.47 6.64 9.21
CA GLY A 172 -4.63 5.91 8.27
C GLY A 172 -5.16 4.50 8.03
N TYR A 173 -4.89 3.95 6.84
CA TYR A 173 -5.25 2.58 6.50
C TYR A 173 -4.66 1.57 7.48
N SER A 174 -5.41 0.51 7.79
CA SER A 174 -5.07 -0.45 8.84
C SER A 174 -3.85 -1.32 8.52
N LEU A 175 -3.53 -1.50 7.25
CA LEU A 175 -2.35 -2.20 6.76
C LEU A 175 -1.48 -1.24 5.94
N GLY A 176 -0.21 -1.10 6.32
CA GLY A 176 0.77 -0.21 5.71
C GLY A 176 0.84 1.13 6.43
N LYS A 177 -0.11 2.02 6.14
CA LYS A 177 -0.10 3.41 6.60
C LYS A 177 -0.02 3.53 8.12
N ALA A 178 -0.86 2.79 8.85
CA ALA A 178 -0.88 2.84 10.30
C ALA A 178 0.46 2.39 10.90
N GLN A 179 1.04 1.30 10.40
CA GLN A 179 2.33 0.77 10.87
C GLN A 179 3.48 1.74 10.57
N ARG A 180 3.47 2.36 9.38
CA ARG A 180 4.42 3.43 9.05
C ARG A 180 4.27 4.63 9.97
N ILE A 181 3.06 5.02 10.34
CA ILE A 181 2.84 6.08 11.33
C ILE A 181 3.40 5.68 12.70
N LEU A 182 3.05 4.48 13.19
CA LEU A 182 3.51 3.98 14.47
C LEU A 182 5.03 4.02 14.60
N LYS A 183 5.76 3.59 13.56
CA LYS A 183 7.22 3.57 13.56
C LYS A 183 7.89 4.91 13.88
N PHE A 184 7.24 6.03 13.53
CA PHE A 184 7.82 7.38 13.64
C PHE A 184 7.10 8.31 14.62
N LEU A 185 6.13 7.80 15.38
CA LEU A 185 5.57 8.55 16.50
C LEU A 185 6.60 8.66 17.63
N ASP A 186 6.76 9.87 18.15
CA ASP A 186 7.62 10.12 19.30
C ASP A 186 6.91 9.68 20.59
N THR A 187 7.33 8.54 21.12
CA THR A 187 6.72 7.90 22.30
C THR A 187 6.92 8.67 23.59
N GLU A 188 7.82 9.66 23.64
CA GLU A 188 7.97 10.55 24.79
C GLU A 188 6.81 11.55 24.89
N ILE A 189 6.12 11.83 23.77
CA ILE A 189 4.97 12.75 23.73
C ILE A 189 3.76 12.15 24.43
N GLY A 190 3.64 10.83 24.61
CA GLY A 190 2.51 10.21 25.33
C GLY A 190 2.17 8.79 24.88
N LYS A 191 1.02 8.32 25.33
CA LYS A 191 0.53 6.97 25.00
C LYS A 191 -0.07 6.96 23.58
N ILE A 192 0.14 5.83 22.90
CA ILE A 192 -0.42 5.57 21.58
C ILE A 192 -1.57 4.59 21.73
N TYR A 193 -2.76 5.02 21.34
CA TYR A 193 -3.95 4.19 21.30
C TYR A 193 -4.30 3.81 19.86
N THR A 194 -4.95 2.67 19.69
CA THR A 194 -5.31 2.16 18.37
C THR A 194 -6.77 1.71 18.34
N HIS A 195 -7.42 1.96 17.20
CA HIS A 195 -8.66 1.26 16.86
C HIS A 195 -8.37 -0.23 16.65
N GLY A 196 -9.34 -1.10 16.99
CA GLY A 196 -9.15 -2.56 16.93
C GLY A 196 -8.72 -3.11 15.58
N ALA A 197 -9.18 -2.53 14.46
CA ALA A 197 -8.74 -2.93 13.13
C ALA A 197 -7.25 -2.63 12.85
N ILE A 198 -6.73 -1.52 13.39
CA ILE A 198 -5.29 -1.21 13.31
C ILE A 198 -4.53 -2.14 14.25
N GLU A 199 -4.98 -2.28 15.50
CA GLU A 199 -4.29 -3.13 16.46
C GLU A 199 -4.15 -4.56 15.96
N ASN A 200 -5.25 -5.16 15.52
CA ASN A 200 -5.26 -6.54 15.05
C ASN A 200 -4.25 -6.77 13.91
N MET A 201 -4.07 -5.78 13.01
CA MET A 201 -3.08 -5.87 11.94
C MET A 201 -1.66 -5.57 12.42
N THR A 202 -1.51 -4.62 13.35
CA THR A 202 -0.21 -4.33 13.97
C THR A 202 0.32 -5.56 14.70
N GLU A 203 -0.51 -6.27 15.48
CA GLU A 203 -0.12 -7.52 16.15
C GLU A 203 0.38 -8.58 15.16
N VAL A 204 -0.28 -8.72 14.00
CA VAL A 204 0.12 -9.67 12.94
C VAL A 204 1.54 -9.38 12.42
N VAL A 205 1.96 -8.11 12.42
CA VAL A 205 3.26 -7.73 11.85
C VAL A 205 4.34 -7.43 12.88
N ARG A 206 4.01 -7.43 14.18
CA ARG A 206 4.99 -7.19 15.27
C ARG A 206 6.12 -8.22 15.29
N ASP A 207 5.82 -9.45 14.87
CA ASP A 207 6.82 -10.52 14.74
C ASP A 207 7.78 -10.30 13.56
N ILE A 208 7.46 -9.38 12.65
CA ILE A 208 8.22 -9.10 11.42
C ILE A 208 9.00 -7.78 11.55
N VAL A 209 8.39 -6.76 12.16
CA VAL A 209 8.97 -5.43 12.30
C VAL A 209 8.68 -4.85 13.68
N GLU A 210 9.71 -4.24 14.27
CA GLU A 210 9.59 -3.57 15.57
C GLU A 210 8.64 -2.38 15.49
N MET A 211 7.66 -2.38 16.38
CA MET A 211 6.61 -1.36 16.52
C MET A 211 6.56 -0.90 17.99
N PRO A 212 6.28 0.38 18.27
CA PRO A 212 6.13 0.85 19.65
C PRO A 212 4.95 0.15 20.36
N GLU A 213 4.94 0.22 21.68
CA GLU A 213 3.80 -0.21 22.48
C GLU A 213 2.53 0.56 22.09
N THR A 214 1.42 -0.15 21.94
CA THR A 214 0.10 0.42 21.63
C THR A 214 -0.94 -0.08 22.62
N ILE A 215 -1.98 0.72 22.81
CA ILE A 215 -3.12 0.36 23.67
C ILE A 215 -4.38 0.30 22.82
N LYS A 216 -4.90 -0.91 22.62
CA LYS A 216 -6.18 -1.11 21.94
C LYS A 216 -7.31 -0.42 22.70
N ILE A 217 -8.08 0.42 22.00
CA ILE A 217 -9.29 1.00 22.57
C ILE A 217 -10.37 -0.07 22.66
N THR A 218 -10.90 -0.26 23.87
CA THR A 218 -12.01 -1.18 24.17
C THR A 218 -13.24 -0.42 24.69
N ARG A 219 -14.25 -1.17 25.14
CA ARG A 219 -15.41 -0.59 25.82
C ARG A 219 -15.02 0.02 27.16
N ASP A 220 -14.05 -0.57 27.84
CA ASP A 220 -13.61 -0.20 29.19
C ASP A 220 -12.62 0.97 29.22
N THR A 221 -12.00 1.30 28.07
CA THR A 221 -11.11 2.47 27.95
C THR A 221 -11.87 3.75 28.33
N LYS A 222 -11.40 4.40 29.39
CA LYS A 222 -12.03 5.62 29.91
C LYS A 222 -11.62 6.84 29.09
N LYS A 223 -12.51 7.83 29.06
CA LYS A 223 -12.32 9.09 28.33
C LYS A 223 -11.09 9.86 28.82
N GLU A 224 -10.85 9.82 30.13
CA GLU A 224 -9.77 10.53 30.81
C GLU A 224 -8.39 10.00 30.39
N GLU A 225 -8.30 8.70 30.06
CA GLU A 225 -7.06 8.04 29.62
C GLU A 225 -6.63 8.49 28.21
N LEU A 226 -7.59 8.94 27.39
CA LEU A 226 -7.37 9.33 25.99
C LEU A 226 -6.94 10.80 25.84
N ARG A 227 -7.20 11.64 26.85
CA ARG A 227 -6.92 13.08 26.78
C ARG A 227 -5.41 13.33 26.67
N GLY A 228 -5.03 14.19 25.72
CA GLY A 228 -3.64 14.53 25.42
C GLY A 228 -2.82 13.42 24.75
N ASN A 229 -3.40 12.24 24.52
CA ASN A 229 -2.77 11.11 23.85
C ASN A 229 -3.20 11.03 22.37
N ILE A 230 -2.51 10.20 21.59
CA ILE A 230 -2.82 9.98 20.18
C ILE A 230 -3.57 8.67 19.97
N VAL A 231 -4.52 8.68 19.03
CA VAL A 231 -5.32 7.55 18.60
C VAL A 231 -5.11 7.37 17.10
N LEU A 232 -4.66 6.19 16.68
CA LEU A 232 -4.70 5.80 15.27
C LEU A 232 -6.00 5.05 14.96
N ALA A 233 -6.67 5.45 13.88
CA ALA A 233 -7.93 4.82 13.46
C ALA A 233 -8.07 4.73 11.93
N PRO A 234 -8.83 3.76 11.40
CA PRO A 234 -9.19 3.75 9.99
C PRO A 234 -10.01 4.99 9.59
N PRO A 235 -9.91 5.48 8.34
CA PRO A 235 -10.70 6.61 7.86
C PRO A 235 -12.22 6.44 8.03
N SER A 236 -12.73 5.20 7.91
CA SER A 236 -14.15 4.86 8.08
C SER A 236 -14.72 5.16 9.47
N THR A 237 -13.85 5.40 10.47
CA THR A 237 -14.29 5.79 11.81
C THR A 237 -14.63 7.27 11.91
N HIS A 238 -14.23 8.10 10.94
CA HIS A 238 -14.52 9.53 10.95
C HIS A 238 -16.04 9.79 10.91
N GLY A 239 -16.53 10.69 11.76
CA GLY A 239 -17.96 10.99 11.89
C GLY A 239 -18.80 9.93 12.61
N SER A 240 -18.23 8.77 12.95
CA SER A 240 -18.95 7.71 13.67
C SER A 240 -19.20 8.04 15.14
N THR A 241 -20.07 7.29 15.81
CA THR A 241 -20.30 7.45 17.26
C THR A 241 -19.08 7.04 18.10
N TRP A 242 -18.18 6.20 17.54
CA TRP A 242 -16.98 5.70 18.21
C TRP A 242 -16.05 6.83 18.67
N ILE A 243 -15.92 7.89 17.88
CA ILE A 243 -14.99 9.00 18.13
C ILE A 243 -15.52 9.95 19.23
N ARG A 244 -16.82 9.91 19.56
CA ARG A 244 -17.43 10.79 20.58
C ARG A 244 -16.85 10.60 21.98
N LYS A 245 -16.32 9.42 22.31
CA LYS A 245 -15.66 9.19 23.63
C LYS A 245 -14.34 9.95 23.77
N MET A 246 -13.78 10.47 22.68
CA MET A 246 -12.48 11.16 22.64
C MET A 246 -12.60 12.68 22.80
N VAL A 247 -13.80 13.23 23.03
CA VAL A 247 -14.02 14.68 23.12
C VAL A 247 -13.34 15.27 24.38
N PRO A 248 -12.60 16.39 24.31
CA PRO A 248 -12.28 17.15 23.11
C PRO A 248 -11.18 16.45 22.30
N TYR A 249 -11.37 16.36 20.98
CA TYR A 249 -10.39 15.81 20.05
C TYR A 249 -10.08 16.79 18.92
N VAL A 250 -8.96 16.54 18.23
CA VAL A 250 -8.61 17.14 16.94
C VAL A 250 -8.33 16.01 15.96
N THR A 251 -8.85 16.12 14.75
CA THR A 251 -8.71 15.09 13.71
C THR A 251 -7.64 15.43 12.69
N ALA A 252 -6.92 14.40 12.24
CA ALA A 252 -6.03 14.51 11.11
C ALA A 252 -6.08 13.26 10.23
N SER A 253 -5.67 13.38 8.96
CA SER A 253 -5.54 12.23 8.06
C SER A 253 -4.17 12.23 7.38
N ALA A 254 -3.57 11.04 7.29
CA ALA A 254 -2.32 10.80 6.58
C ALA A 254 -2.60 10.11 5.24
N SER A 255 -2.57 10.87 4.14
CA SER A 255 -2.87 10.37 2.79
C SER A 255 -2.19 11.20 1.71
N GLY A 256 -1.81 10.58 0.59
CA GLY A 256 -1.30 11.30 -0.59
C GLY A 256 -2.32 12.30 -1.14
N TRP A 257 -3.62 12.04 -0.93
CA TRP A 257 -4.70 12.93 -1.32
C TRP A 257 -4.74 14.24 -0.52
N MET A 258 -4.03 14.33 0.61
CA MET A 258 -3.93 15.57 1.39
C MET A 258 -3.10 16.66 0.69
N THR A 259 -2.47 16.34 -0.46
CA THR A 259 -1.83 17.32 -1.34
C THR A 259 -2.81 18.41 -1.79
N PHE A 260 -4.08 18.07 -2.01
CA PHE A 260 -5.09 19.03 -2.45
C PHE A 260 -5.99 19.51 -1.32
N ARG A 261 -6.12 20.85 -1.17
CA ARG A 261 -7.00 21.48 -0.18
C ARG A 261 -8.47 21.03 -0.29
N GLY A 262 -8.94 20.74 -1.52
CA GLY A 262 -10.30 20.29 -1.77
C GLY A 262 -10.63 18.92 -1.15
N ALA A 263 -9.66 18.00 -1.09
CA ALA A 263 -9.85 16.70 -0.44
C ALA A 263 -10.04 16.85 1.08
N ARG A 264 -9.22 17.70 1.73
CA ARG A 264 -9.36 18.01 3.16
C ARG A 264 -10.72 18.63 3.49
N ARG A 265 -11.17 19.61 2.69
CA ARG A 265 -12.46 20.29 2.91
C ARG A 265 -13.65 19.33 2.78
N ARG A 266 -13.65 18.46 1.77
CA ARG A 266 -14.72 17.47 1.58
C ARG A 266 -14.86 16.49 2.75
N ARG A 267 -13.74 16.16 3.41
CA ARG A 267 -13.74 15.23 4.56
C ARG A 267 -13.96 15.88 5.91
N ALA A 268 -14.09 17.20 5.99
CA ALA A 268 -14.24 17.94 7.26
C ALA A 268 -13.15 17.60 8.32
N ILE A 269 -11.91 17.38 7.86
CA ILE A 269 -10.77 17.03 8.73
C ILE A 269 -9.99 18.29 9.13
N ASP A 270 -9.62 18.39 10.42
CA ASP A 270 -8.93 19.55 10.96
C ASP A 270 -7.52 19.71 10.39
N LYS A 271 -6.79 18.62 10.12
CA LYS A 271 -5.44 18.65 9.53
C LYS A 271 -5.17 17.53 8.52
N GLY A 272 -4.39 17.81 7.48
CA GLY A 272 -3.97 16.82 6.48
C GLY A 272 -2.45 16.68 6.46
N PHE A 273 -1.95 15.45 6.45
CA PHE A 273 -0.54 15.13 6.30
C PHE A 273 -0.33 14.38 4.98
N VAL A 274 0.54 14.91 4.13
CA VAL A 274 0.86 14.32 2.81
C VAL A 274 1.80 13.15 3.02
N LEU A 275 1.23 11.96 3.24
CA LEU A 275 1.95 10.71 3.43
C LEU A 275 1.29 9.64 2.58
N SER A 276 2.03 9.03 1.66
CA SER A 276 1.53 7.98 0.78
C SER A 276 2.45 6.77 0.82
N ASP A 277 1.85 5.58 0.73
CA ASP A 277 2.58 4.32 0.57
C ASP A 277 2.73 3.91 -0.89
N HIS A 278 2.39 4.81 -1.81
CA HIS A 278 2.59 4.67 -3.26
C HIS A 278 3.62 5.69 -3.75
N CYS A 279 4.18 5.47 -4.95
CA CYS A 279 5.02 6.45 -5.62
C CYS A 279 4.28 7.77 -5.90
N ASP A 280 5.00 8.88 -5.81
CA ASP A 280 4.60 10.12 -6.45
C ASP A 280 5.03 10.12 -7.92
N TRP A 281 4.76 11.22 -8.61
CA TRP A 281 5.15 11.40 -10.00
C TRP A 281 6.64 11.11 -10.26
N ASP A 282 7.53 11.71 -9.46
CA ASP A 282 8.98 11.57 -9.62
C ASP A 282 9.43 10.12 -9.33
N GLY A 283 8.85 9.48 -8.32
CA GLY A 283 9.08 8.07 -7.99
C GLY A 283 8.65 7.12 -9.11
N LEU A 284 7.47 7.35 -9.73
CA LEU A 284 6.97 6.55 -10.85
C LEU A 284 7.95 6.65 -12.05
N LEU A 285 8.35 7.86 -12.45
CA LEU A 285 9.28 8.08 -13.55
C LEU A 285 10.66 7.47 -13.29
N LYS A 286 11.16 7.61 -12.06
CA LYS A 286 12.44 7.02 -11.65
C LYS A 286 12.40 5.49 -11.75
N ALA A 287 11.33 4.86 -11.29
CA ALA A 287 11.17 3.42 -11.34
C ALA A 287 11.13 2.89 -12.78
N ILE A 288 10.36 3.55 -13.67
CA ILE A 288 10.30 3.20 -15.10
C ILE A 288 11.69 3.31 -15.72
N LYS A 289 12.40 4.42 -15.51
CA LYS A 289 13.76 4.61 -16.03
C LYS A 289 14.72 3.53 -15.54
N LEU A 290 14.68 3.18 -14.26
CA LEU A 290 15.57 2.15 -13.68
C LEU A 290 15.23 0.73 -14.13
N SER A 291 13.98 0.48 -14.53
CA SER A 291 13.56 -0.82 -15.09
C SER A 291 14.13 -1.09 -16.49
N ASN A 292 14.59 -0.05 -17.18
CA ASN A 292 15.13 -0.12 -18.54
C ASN A 292 14.15 -0.75 -19.55
N CYS A 293 12.85 -0.68 -19.27
CA CYS A 293 11.81 -1.23 -20.12
C CYS A 293 11.56 -0.37 -21.36
N GLU A 294 11.10 -1.01 -22.43
CA GLU A 294 10.63 -0.32 -23.64
C GLU A 294 9.11 -0.12 -23.61
N LYS A 295 8.39 -1.06 -22.98
CA LYS A 295 6.93 -1.10 -22.90
C LYS A 295 6.45 -0.85 -21.49
N VAL A 296 5.45 0.00 -21.34
CA VAL A 296 4.82 0.31 -20.05
C VAL A 296 3.32 0.13 -20.16
N ILE A 297 2.73 -0.62 -19.24
CA ILE A 297 1.29 -0.77 -19.10
C ILE A 297 0.88 -0.10 -17.79
N CYS A 298 0.29 1.07 -17.90
CA CYS A 298 -0.20 1.86 -16.77
C CYS A 298 -1.56 1.33 -16.32
N THR A 299 -1.65 1.02 -15.04
CA THR A 299 -2.86 0.56 -14.33
C THR A 299 -3.10 1.50 -13.15
N HIS A 300 -4.33 1.59 -12.64
CA HIS A 300 -4.72 2.44 -11.48
C HIS A 300 -4.54 3.96 -11.64
N GLY A 301 -5.43 4.73 -11.02
CA GLY A 301 -5.28 6.18 -10.91
C GLY A 301 -5.33 6.92 -12.25
N TYR A 302 -4.33 7.76 -12.51
CA TYR A 302 -4.33 8.73 -13.63
C TYR A 302 -3.70 8.15 -14.91
N THR A 303 -4.15 6.96 -15.29
CA THR A 303 -3.54 6.15 -16.35
C THR A 303 -3.40 6.87 -17.69
N SER A 304 -4.45 7.54 -18.18
CA SER A 304 -4.42 8.17 -19.51
C SER A 304 -3.44 9.33 -19.60
N ILE A 305 -3.37 10.18 -18.57
CA ILE A 305 -2.45 11.32 -18.53
C ILE A 305 -1.01 10.82 -18.40
N PHE A 306 -0.78 9.85 -17.51
CA PHE A 306 0.56 9.31 -17.28
C PHE A 306 1.09 8.55 -18.51
N ALA A 307 0.29 7.67 -19.10
CA ALA A 307 0.67 6.93 -20.31
C ALA A 307 1.00 7.86 -21.48
N ARG A 308 0.20 8.92 -21.69
CA ARG A 308 0.49 9.93 -22.72
C ARG A 308 1.86 10.60 -22.50
N TYR A 309 2.15 11.02 -21.27
CA TYR A 309 3.43 11.63 -20.94
C TYR A 309 4.61 10.67 -21.20
N LEU A 310 4.46 9.39 -20.85
CA LEU A 310 5.49 8.38 -21.16
C LEU A 310 5.69 8.17 -22.66
N THR A 311 4.63 8.23 -23.47
CA THR A 311 4.74 8.19 -24.93
C THR A 311 5.54 9.40 -25.46
N GLU A 312 5.32 10.60 -24.90
CA GLU A 312 6.11 11.79 -25.25
C GLU A 312 7.60 11.65 -24.87
N LEU A 313 7.92 10.82 -23.88
CA LEU A 313 9.29 10.44 -23.52
C LEU A 313 9.88 9.30 -24.36
N GLY A 314 9.11 8.70 -25.27
CA GLY A 314 9.56 7.65 -26.19
C GLY A 314 9.26 6.20 -25.78
N TYR A 315 8.48 5.96 -24.71
CA TYR A 315 8.05 4.61 -24.32
C TYR A 315 6.84 4.12 -25.15
N ASP A 316 6.74 2.81 -25.41
CA ASP A 316 5.47 2.17 -25.85
C ASP A 316 4.56 2.01 -24.62
N ALA A 317 3.92 3.13 -24.24
CA ALA A 317 3.08 3.23 -23.06
C ALA A 317 1.59 3.06 -23.41
N ARG A 318 0.87 2.26 -22.62
CA ARG A 318 -0.56 1.96 -22.81
C ARG A 318 -1.28 1.96 -21.48
N THR A 319 -2.59 2.14 -21.53
CA THR A 319 -3.46 2.01 -20.35
C THR A 319 -4.14 0.66 -20.33
N GLN A 320 -4.42 0.16 -19.13
CA GLN A 320 -5.24 -1.03 -18.97
C GLN A 320 -6.18 -0.88 -17.79
N ASP A 321 -7.46 -1.14 -18.03
CA ASP A 321 -8.48 -1.16 -16.99
C ASP A 321 -8.34 -2.42 -16.14
N THR A 322 -8.53 -2.23 -14.84
CA THR A 322 -8.36 -3.25 -13.82
C THR A 322 -9.42 -3.09 -12.71
N GLN A 323 -9.60 -4.11 -11.86
CA GLN A 323 -10.53 -4.04 -10.71
C GLN A 323 -9.84 -3.75 -9.38
N TYR A 324 -8.55 -3.40 -9.38
CA TYR A 324 -7.94 -3.00 -8.11
C TYR A 324 -8.48 -1.62 -7.73
N GLU A 325 -9.05 -1.54 -6.53
CA GLU A 325 -9.74 -0.34 -6.05
C GLU A 325 -8.69 0.68 -5.68
N SER A 326 -8.82 1.89 -6.22
CA SER A 326 -7.84 2.91 -5.86
C SER A 326 -8.12 3.38 -4.44
N SER A 327 -7.07 3.89 -3.78
CA SER A 327 -7.27 4.70 -2.59
C SER A 327 -8.14 5.94 -2.85
N LEU A 328 -8.58 6.26 -4.09
CA LEU A 328 -9.64 7.24 -4.37
C LEU A 328 -11.05 6.72 -4.02
N ASP A 329 -11.29 5.42 -4.17
CA ASP A 329 -12.61 4.80 -4.04
C ASP A 329 -12.96 4.51 -2.58
N VAL A 330 -11.95 4.26 -1.75
CA VAL A 330 -12.08 4.21 -0.28
C VAL A 330 -12.15 5.63 0.33
N ASP A 331 -11.84 6.64 -0.47
CA ASP A 331 -11.70 8.04 -0.09
C ASP A 331 -12.80 8.97 -0.67
N GLN A 332 -13.79 8.37 -1.36
CA GLN A 332 -15.09 8.94 -1.76
C GLN A 332 -16.19 8.52 -0.79
#